data_AF-A0A3M1II86-F1
#
_entry.id   AF-A0A3M1II86-F1
#
_cell.length_a   1.000
_cell.length_b   1.000
_cell.length_c   1.000
_cell.angle_alpha   90.00
_cell.angle_beta   90.00
_cell.angle_gamma   90.00
#
_symmetry.space_group_name_H-M   'P 1'
#
loop_
_entity.id
_entity.type
_entity.pdbx_description
1 polymer ?
#
loop_
_entity_poly.entity_id
_entity_poly.type
_entity_poly.pdbx_seq_one_letter_code
_entity_poly.pdbx_strand_id
1 'polypeptide(L)'
;MHPAKGRQEPPNQQIAMKSTAVLHFPDASLWCSLFLGASVAVSSWAEGSMFKPRHATPGGLRPEPFLYSVERTEEGVTLHWQGLTPPYQVEAASGVVDPVWQVIAGPVAGESLTLPADQSIEIFRVAASAPIYLGAKVCGACHYEKHQEWQETRHAGALETLKRIGMDKNQRCLQCHTVGLGLPTGFVSSEQTPQLGGVQCENCHGPGGQHIANLFDPSMRPKVTLAAETCGGCHTDAHHPTYDEWLDSGHAHMNEHVADYFLTRGESMMSRCGACHSGAVRLAMLERVEALADDPAAEIHYPTPEDAAYFTVECVVCHDAHADAGPHQLRNPTSSLENFSYQTSVDFAEQYNPDIQLCAQCHNMRGASWEDTSRPPHHSPQYNMLIGMAGYDPDGQLIQRAHTFLEDQCAHCHTHAHEVPNPTEETPNYTGHTFRPTFEGCAECHGSAEIGELLAEGARLAMDRRIAEVKALLDEWAATRAPEELRAKYGALAWEYTNVGELSNPGGEAVSGPDSDEQTLIPDVIKQARFNLYLVARDASGGVHNGAYARRLLQVAAELVQGELNAP
;
A
#
# COMPACT_ATOMS: atom_id res chain seq x y z
N MET A 1 -75.56 33.64 -26.43
CA MET A 1 -74.58 33.91 -27.50
C MET A 1 -73.69 32.67 -27.63
N HIS A 2 -73.71 32.04 -28.80
CA HIS A 2 -72.90 30.88 -29.26
C HIS A 2 -71.38 31.17 -29.31
N PRO A 3 -70.49 30.18 -29.57
CA PRO A 3 -70.45 28.78 -29.09
C PRO A 3 -69.01 28.27 -28.75
N ALA A 4 -68.96 26.98 -28.40
CA ALA A 4 -67.85 26.12 -28.03
C ALA A 4 -66.61 26.05 -28.97
N LYS A 5 -65.49 25.59 -28.40
CA LYS A 5 -64.58 24.60 -29.01
C LYS A 5 -63.88 23.78 -27.92
N GLY A 6 -64.05 22.46 -27.97
CA GLY A 6 -63.36 21.49 -27.12
C GLY A 6 -61.92 21.22 -27.57
N ARG A 7 -61.14 20.63 -26.67
CA ARG A 7 -59.87 19.98 -27.02
C ARG A 7 -59.74 18.71 -26.17
N GLN A 8 -59.46 17.62 -26.86
CA GLN A 8 -59.39 16.24 -26.37
C GLN A 8 -58.15 16.01 -25.50
N GLU A 9 -58.32 15.24 -24.42
CA GLU A 9 -57.24 14.65 -23.64
C GLU A 9 -56.59 13.50 -24.42
N PRO A 10 -55.25 13.37 -24.42
CA PRO A 10 -54.57 12.20 -24.99
C PRO A 10 -54.68 10.98 -24.05
N PRO A 11 -54.66 9.76 -24.62
CA PRO A 11 -54.97 8.54 -23.89
C PRO A 11 -53.86 8.10 -22.93
N ASN A 12 -54.34 7.66 -21.78
CA ASN A 12 -53.63 7.02 -20.68
C ASN A 12 -52.94 5.72 -21.16
N GLN A 13 -51.64 5.75 -21.45
CA GLN A 13 -50.84 4.54 -21.63
C GLN A 13 -50.36 4.07 -20.25
N GLN A 14 -51.09 3.11 -19.69
CA GLN A 14 -50.62 2.25 -18.62
C GLN A 14 -49.35 1.52 -19.10
N ILE A 15 -48.19 1.96 -18.62
CA ILE A 15 -46.99 1.13 -18.66
C ILE A 15 -47.20 0.05 -17.61
N ALA A 16 -47.46 -1.17 -18.08
CA ALA A 16 -47.49 -2.35 -17.26
C ALA A 16 -46.12 -2.52 -16.60
N MET A 17 -46.00 -2.11 -15.34
CA MET A 17 -44.94 -2.59 -14.45
C MET A 17 -45.14 -4.09 -14.31
N LYS A 18 -44.39 -4.87 -15.10
CA LYS A 18 -44.20 -6.28 -14.82
C LYS A 18 -43.51 -6.37 -13.46
N SER A 19 -44.29 -6.77 -12.46
CA SER A 19 -43.86 -7.35 -11.20
C SER A 19 -42.43 -7.88 -11.27
N THR A 20 -41.47 -7.13 -10.74
CA THR A 20 -40.18 -7.67 -10.31
C THR A 20 -40.51 -8.68 -9.22
N ALA A 21 -40.39 -9.96 -9.56
CA ALA A 21 -40.42 -11.03 -8.58
C ALA A 21 -39.29 -10.76 -7.58
N VAL A 22 -39.66 -10.34 -6.37
CA VAL A 22 -38.79 -10.45 -5.21
C VAL A 22 -38.48 -11.93 -5.09
N LEU A 23 -37.27 -12.34 -5.45
CA LEU A 23 -36.78 -13.69 -5.19
C LEU A 23 -36.69 -13.84 -3.67
N HIS A 24 -37.76 -14.37 -3.05
CA HIS A 24 -37.71 -14.92 -1.71
C HIS A 24 -36.84 -16.19 -1.78
N PHE A 25 -35.59 -16.09 -1.37
CA PHE A 25 -34.78 -17.26 -1.08
C PHE A 25 -35.26 -17.84 0.26
N PRO A 26 -35.78 -19.08 0.31
CA PRO A 26 -36.04 -19.75 1.57
C PRO A 26 -34.70 -20.00 2.28
N ASP A 27 -34.62 -19.61 3.55
CA ASP A 27 -33.55 -19.86 4.53
C ASP A 27 -32.21 -20.40 3.97
N ALA A 28 -31.32 -19.48 3.59
CA ALA A 28 -29.93 -19.79 3.22
C ALA A 28 -29.16 -20.51 4.34
N SER A 29 -29.66 -20.47 5.58
CA SER A 29 -29.12 -21.15 6.75
C SER A 29 -29.09 -22.69 6.62
N LEU A 30 -30.02 -23.29 5.85
CA LEU A 30 -30.10 -24.74 5.72
C LEU A 30 -29.07 -25.35 4.77
N TRP A 31 -28.49 -24.58 3.86
CA TRP A 31 -27.55 -25.11 2.85
C TRP A 31 -26.08 -25.06 3.31
N CYS A 32 -25.68 -24.07 4.13
CA CYS A 32 -24.31 -23.99 4.66
C CYS A 32 -24.07 -24.86 5.91
N SER A 33 -25.13 -25.31 6.61
CA SER A 33 -25.00 -26.09 7.85
C SER A 33 -24.55 -27.55 7.68
N LEU A 34 -24.40 -28.05 6.45
CA LEU A 34 -24.16 -29.48 6.21
C LEU A 34 -22.68 -29.91 6.17
N PHE A 35 -21.69 -29.00 6.14
CA PHE A 35 -20.28 -29.40 5.94
C PHE A 35 -19.25 -28.50 6.64
N LEU A 36 -19.36 -28.35 7.96
CA LEU A 36 -18.34 -27.74 8.85
C LEU A 36 -17.10 -28.64 9.10
N GLY A 37 -16.69 -29.45 8.11
CA GLY A 37 -15.71 -30.52 8.30
C GLY A 37 -14.50 -30.52 7.38
N ALA A 38 -14.32 -29.50 6.54
CA ALA A 38 -13.10 -29.32 5.76
C ALA A 38 -12.56 -27.94 6.06
N SER A 39 -11.38 -27.89 6.68
CA SER A 39 -10.50 -26.73 6.67
C SER A 39 -10.32 -26.31 5.23
N VAL A 40 -11.07 -25.29 4.81
CA VAL A 40 -10.86 -24.64 3.52
C VAL A 40 -9.60 -23.83 3.72
N ALA A 41 -8.46 -24.39 3.32
CA ALA A 41 -7.26 -23.62 3.08
C ALA A 41 -7.66 -22.49 2.12
N VAL A 42 -7.71 -21.26 2.64
CA VAL A 42 -7.87 -20.05 1.85
C VAL A 42 -6.53 -19.79 1.19
N SER A 43 -6.20 -20.58 0.18
CA SER A 43 -4.96 -20.41 -0.58
C SER A 43 -5.26 -20.64 -2.05
N SER A 44 -5.95 -19.69 -2.67
CA SER A 44 -6.07 -19.63 -4.14
C SER A 44 -5.32 -18.44 -4.75
N TRP A 45 -4.38 -17.84 -4.02
CA TRP A 45 -3.46 -16.85 -4.58
C TRP A 45 -2.51 -17.44 -5.63
N ALA A 46 -2.31 -18.76 -5.61
CA ALA A 46 -1.21 -19.42 -6.30
C ALA A 46 -1.39 -19.65 -7.81
N GLU A 47 -2.59 -19.47 -8.40
CA GLU A 47 -2.82 -19.89 -9.79
C GLU A 47 -3.23 -18.76 -10.77
N GLY A 48 -3.43 -17.52 -10.32
CA GLY A 48 -3.79 -16.42 -11.22
C GLY A 48 -3.48 -15.03 -10.69
N SER A 49 -3.25 -14.09 -11.62
CA SER A 49 -3.06 -12.67 -11.27
C SER A 49 -4.30 -12.11 -10.56
N MET A 50 -4.06 -11.35 -9.50
CA MET A 50 -5.10 -10.61 -8.79
C MET A 50 -5.79 -9.59 -9.70
N PHE A 51 -7.04 -9.26 -9.36
CA PHE A 51 -7.79 -8.24 -10.09
C PHE A 51 -7.15 -6.86 -9.90
N LYS A 52 -7.02 -6.07 -10.97
CA LYS A 52 -6.35 -4.76 -10.98
C LYS A 52 -7.32 -3.69 -11.49
N PRO A 53 -8.10 -3.05 -10.61
CA PRO A 53 -8.99 -1.98 -11.02
C PRO A 53 -8.21 -0.91 -11.80
N ARG A 54 -8.77 -0.44 -12.92
CA ARG A 54 -8.06 0.53 -13.78
C ARG A 54 -7.91 1.91 -13.15
N HIS A 55 -8.87 2.30 -12.32
CA HIS A 55 -8.93 3.57 -11.61
C HIS A 55 -9.86 3.42 -10.42
N ALA A 56 -9.67 4.28 -9.42
CA ALA A 56 -10.64 4.45 -8.34
C ALA A 56 -12.01 4.83 -8.90
N THR A 57 -13.05 4.13 -8.44
CA THR A 57 -14.43 4.37 -8.87
C THR A 57 -15.36 4.58 -7.69
N PRO A 58 -16.27 5.59 -7.74
CA PRO A 58 -17.19 5.85 -6.64
C PRO A 58 -17.95 4.61 -6.18
N GLY A 59 -17.89 4.34 -4.87
CA GLY A 59 -18.55 3.20 -4.24
C GLY A 59 -17.77 1.88 -4.26
N GLY A 60 -16.50 1.91 -4.71
CA GLY A 60 -15.60 0.75 -4.69
C GLY A 60 -15.53 0.05 -6.05
N LEU A 61 -15.51 -1.29 -6.05
CA LEU A 61 -15.38 -2.08 -7.28
C LEU A 61 -16.64 -2.01 -8.16
N ARG A 62 -16.45 -1.54 -9.38
CA ARG A 62 -17.47 -1.51 -10.43
C ARG A 62 -17.64 -2.90 -11.07
N PRO A 63 -18.88 -3.36 -11.29
CA PRO A 63 -19.13 -4.67 -11.89
C PRO A 63 -18.95 -4.69 -13.42
N GLU A 64 -18.88 -3.54 -14.07
CA GLU A 64 -18.68 -3.47 -15.52
C GLU A 64 -17.24 -3.88 -15.89
N PRO A 65 -17.06 -4.82 -16.86
CA PRO A 65 -15.74 -5.14 -17.38
C PRO A 65 -15.12 -3.96 -18.10
N PHE A 66 -13.79 -3.93 -18.17
CA PHE A 66 -13.07 -2.92 -18.95
C PHE A 66 -12.04 -3.55 -19.88
N LEU A 67 -12.00 -3.06 -21.12
CA LEU A 67 -10.94 -3.39 -22.08
C LEU A 67 -9.66 -2.64 -21.71
N TYR A 68 -8.54 -3.36 -21.69
CA TYR A 68 -7.21 -2.78 -21.45
C TYR A 68 -6.24 -2.96 -22.62
N SER A 69 -6.46 -3.96 -23.49
CA SER A 69 -5.68 -4.13 -24.73
C SER A 69 -6.57 -4.50 -25.91
N VAL A 70 -6.24 -3.95 -27.08
CA VAL A 70 -6.84 -4.27 -28.37
C VAL A 70 -5.71 -4.38 -29.38
N GLU A 71 -5.39 -5.62 -29.76
CA GLU A 71 -4.25 -5.94 -30.62
C GLU A 71 -4.76 -6.36 -31.99
N ARG A 72 -4.23 -5.73 -33.06
CA ARG A 72 -4.56 -6.10 -34.43
C ARG A 72 -3.41 -6.88 -35.04
N THR A 73 -3.69 -8.11 -35.46
CA THR A 73 -2.76 -8.99 -36.16
C THR A 73 -3.30 -9.32 -37.56
N GLU A 74 -2.51 -10.01 -38.39
CA GLU A 74 -3.00 -10.54 -39.67
C GLU A 74 -4.10 -11.60 -39.48
N GLU A 75 -4.14 -12.23 -38.30
CA GLU A 75 -5.10 -13.29 -37.94
C GLU A 75 -6.43 -12.71 -37.42
N GLY A 76 -6.44 -11.45 -36.96
CA GLY A 76 -7.64 -10.87 -36.37
C GLY A 76 -7.42 -9.68 -35.44
N VAL A 77 -8.42 -9.44 -34.60
CA VAL A 77 -8.37 -8.48 -33.49
C VAL A 77 -8.46 -9.24 -32.17
N THR A 78 -7.41 -9.21 -31.38
CA THR A 78 -7.39 -9.79 -30.03
C THR A 78 -7.76 -8.72 -29.01
N LEU A 79 -8.82 -8.99 -28.26
CA LEU A 79 -9.29 -8.15 -27.17
C LEU A 79 -8.82 -8.75 -25.85
N HIS A 80 -8.38 -7.90 -24.93
CA HIS A 80 -8.12 -8.26 -23.55
C HIS A 80 -8.86 -7.33 -22.60
N TRP A 81 -9.55 -7.90 -21.63
CA TRP A 81 -10.33 -7.18 -20.62
C TRP A 81 -10.13 -7.77 -19.24
N GLN A 82 -10.51 -7.04 -18.20
CA GLN A 82 -10.72 -7.59 -16.87
C GLN A 82 -12.16 -7.38 -16.44
N GLY A 83 -12.67 -8.30 -15.64
CA GLY A 83 -14.02 -8.22 -15.07
C GLY A 83 -14.14 -9.03 -13.80
N LEU A 84 -15.21 -8.77 -13.04
CA LEU A 84 -15.42 -9.43 -11.74
C LEU A 84 -15.95 -10.85 -11.90
N THR A 85 -16.94 -11.05 -12.77
CA THR A 85 -17.64 -12.34 -12.87
C THR A 85 -17.98 -12.68 -14.32
N PRO A 86 -17.46 -13.82 -14.85
CA PRO A 86 -17.87 -14.35 -16.14
C PRO A 86 -19.29 -14.97 -16.09
N PRO A 87 -19.90 -15.32 -17.24
CA PRO A 87 -19.40 -15.13 -18.60
C PRO A 87 -19.59 -13.71 -19.12
N TYR A 88 -18.73 -13.35 -20.08
CA TYR A 88 -18.74 -12.08 -20.79
C TYR A 88 -19.30 -12.19 -22.20
N GLN A 89 -19.75 -11.06 -22.74
CA GLN A 89 -20.13 -10.90 -24.14
C GLN A 89 -19.33 -9.77 -24.75
N VAL A 90 -18.83 -9.98 -25.96
CA VAL A 90 -18.18 -8.93 -26.75
C VAL A 90 -19.22 -8.32 -27.66
N GLU A 91 -19.32 -7.01 -27.60
CA GLU A 91 -20.22 -6.22 -28.42
C GLU A 91 -19.41 -5.27 -29.30
N ALA A 92 -19.90 -5.05 -30.53
CA ALA A 92 -19.33 -4.11 -31.48
C ALA A 92 -20.36 -3.09 -31.95
N ALA A 93 -19.88 -1.91 -32.32
CA ALA A 93 -20.68 -0.87 -32.96
C ALA A 93 -19.89 -0.17 -34.07
N SER A 94 -20.59 0.27 -35.11
CA SER A 94 -20.03 1.11 -36.18
C SER A 94 -20.14 2.59 -35.79
N GLY A 95 -19.06 3.15 -35.25
CA GLY A 95 -18.96 4.58 -34.90
C GLY A 95 -19.16 4.90 -33.42
N VAL A 96 -18.68 6.08 -33.01
CA VAL A 96 -18.63 6.53 -31.60
C VAL A 96 -19.80 7.39 -31.15
N VAL A 97 -20.60 7.91 -32.09
CA VAL A 97 -21.77 8.76 -31.80
C VAL A 97 -23.02 7.90 -31.87
N ASP A 98 -23.79 7.85 -30.77
CA ASP A 98 -24.99 7.02 -30.61
C ASP A 98 -24.80 5.56 -31.10
N PRO A 99 -23.79 4.85 -30.58
CA PRO A 99 -23.47 3.51 -31.06
C PRO A 99 -24.63 2.52 -30.83
N VAL A 100 -25.00 1.81 -31.90
CA VAL A 100 -25.88 0.65 -31.82
C VAL A 100 -25.03 -0.59 -31.58
N TRP A 101 -24.98 -1.03 -30.33
CA TRP A 101 -24.19 -2.19 -29.92
C TRP A 101 -24.85 -3.50 -30.34
N GLN A 102 -24.07 -4.37 -30.97
CA GLN A 102 -24.47 -5.72 -31.34
C GLN A 102 -23.54 -6.73 -30.69
N VAL A 103 -24.11 -7.77 -30.09
CA VAL A 103 -23.33 -8.90 -29.57
C VAL A 103 -22.71 -9.65 -30.76
N ILE A 104 -21.38 -9.69 -30.80
CA ILE A 104 -20.62 -10.35 -31.86
C ILE A 104 -19.94 -11.63 -31.37
N ALA A 105 -19.75 -11.79 -30.06
CA ALA A 105 -19.24 -13.03 -29.47
C ALA A 105 -19.66 -13.20 -28.01
N GLY A 106 -19.66 -14.45 -27.55
CA GLY A 106 -19.98 -14.85 -26.18
C GLY A 106 -20.98 -16.02 -26.13
N PRO A 107 -21.18 -16.63 -24.96
CA PRO A 107 -20.52 -16.34 -23.67
C PRO A 107 -19.03 -16.69 -23.68
N VAL A 108 -18.19 -15.83 -23.10
CA VAL A 108 -16.74 -16.05 -22.92
C VAL A 108 -16.45 -16.18 -21.44
N ALA A 109 -15.83 -17.29 -21.02
CA ALA A 109 -15.43 -17.49 -19.62
C ALA A 109 -14.12 -16.78 -19.27
N GLY A 110 -13.20 -16.65 -20.24
CA GLY A 110 -11.90 -16.01 -20.08
C GLY A 110 -11.94 -14.49 -20.22
N GLU A 111 -10.75 -13.90 -20.14
CA GLU A 111 -10.49 -12.45 -20.17
C GLU A 111 -9.88 -11.96 -21.49
N SER A 112 -9.90 -12.82 -22.52
CA SER A 112 -9.43 -12.50 -23.86
C SER A 112 -10.20 -13.26 -24.93
N LEU A 113 -10.29 -12.65 -26.12
CA LEU A 113 -10.89 -13.26 -27.31
C LEU A 113 -10.25 -12.68 -28.58
N THR A 114 -9.87 -13.55 -29.52
CA THR A 114 -9.48 -13.17 -30.88
C THR A 114 -10.67 -13.26 -31.83
N LEU A 115 -11.03 -12.13 -32.44
CA LEU A 115 -12.05 -11.98 -33.47
C LEU A 115 -11.40 -12.06 -34.87
N PRO A 116 -12.05 -12.61 -35.90
CA PRO A 116 -11.47 -12.71 -37.24
C PRO A 116 -11.24 -11.34 -37.90
N ALA A 117 -10.28 -11.29 -38.84
CA ALA A 117 -9.77 -10.06 -39.48
C ALA A 117 -10.76 -9.32 -40.41
N ASP A 118 -11.98 -9.83 -40.62
CA ASP A 118 -12.93 -9.26 -41.59
C ASP A 118 -13.71 -8.04 -41.07
N GLN A 119 -13.43 -7.58 -39.85
CA GLN A 119 -14.15 -6.49 -39.23
C GLN A 119 -13.66 -5.14 -39.74
N SER A 120 -14.61 -4.38 -40.31
CA SER A 120 -14.49 -2.96 -40.60
C SER A 120 -14.13 -2.16 -39.33
N ILE A 121 -13.91 -0.84 -39.40
CA ILE A 121 -13.56 -0.06 -38.19
C ILE A 121 -14.75 -0.10 -37.21
N GLU A 122 -14.68 -1.04 -36.29
CA GLU A 122 -15.63 -1.30 -35.22
C GLU A 122 -15.00 -0.88 -33.88
N ILE A 123 -15.81 -0.27 -33.02
CA ILE A 123 -15.46 -0.07 -31.61
C ILE A 123 -16.02 -1.24 -30.81
N PHE A 124 -15.26 -1.70 -29.81
CA PHE A 124 -15.61 -2.86 -29.00
C PHE A 124 -15.94 -2.44 -27.56
N ARG A 125 -16.85 -3.18 -26.93
CA ARG A 125 -17.00 -3.22 -25.48
C ARG A 125 -17.27 -4.64 -25.01
N VAL A 126 -17.05 -4.86 -23.71
CA VAL A 126 -17.32 -6.13 -23.06
C VAL A 126 -18.44 -5.93 -22.04
N ALA A 127 -19.47 -6.75 -22.13
CA ALA A 127 -20.59 -6.76 -21.20
C ALA A 127 -20.50 -7.99 -20.29
N ALA A 128 -20.89 -7.83 -19.02
CA ALA A 128 -21.12 -8.91 -18.08
C ALA A 128 -22.61 -9.04 -17.76
N SER A 129 -22.97 -10.11 -17.05
CA SER A 129 -24.32 -10.25 -16.49
C SER A 129 -24.64 -9.09 -15.55
N ALA A 130 -25.94 -8.73 -15.46
CA ALA A 130 -26.37 -7.67 -14.56
C ALA A 130 -25.95 -8.00 -13.10
N PRO A 131 -25.40 -7.03 -12.36
CA PRO A 131 -24.93 -7.26 -11.00
C PRO A 131 -26.11 -7.59 -10.07
N ILE A 132 -25.86 -8.47 -9.12
CA ILE A 132 -26.81 -8.86 -8.07
C ILE A 132 -26.15 -8.61 -6.73
N TYR A 133 -26.55 -7.52 -6.07
CA TYR A 133 -26.13 -7.16 -4.71
C TYR A 133 -27.06 -7.79 -3.68
N LEU A 134 -26.48 -8.31 -2.61
CA LEU A 134 -27.18 -9.11 -1.61
C LEU A 134 -27.14 -8.49 -0.21
N GLY A 135 -26.06 -7.78 0.11
CA GLY A 135 -25.74 -7.27 1.43
C GLY A 135 -24.96 -8.25 2.31
N ALA A 136 -24.12 -7.70 3.19
CA ALA A 136 -23.14 -8.40 4.02
C ALA A 136 -23.74 -9.53 4.86
N LYS A 137 -24.98 -9.39 5.32
CA LYS A 137 -25.66 -10.41 6.13
C LYS A 137 -25.68 -11.77 5.44
N VAL A 138 -25.77 -11.81 4.11
CA VAL A 138 -25.78 -13.06 3.36
C VAL A 138 -24.38 -13.70 3.35
N CYS A 139 -23.33 -12.88 3.25
CA CYS A 139 -21.93 -13.33 3.34
C CYS A 139 -21.64 -13.99 4.69
N GLY A 140 -22.14 -13.42 5.79
CA GLY A 140 -21.96 -13.93 7.15
C GLY A 140 -22.57 -15.31 7.42
N ALA A 141 -23.41 -15.84 6.52
CA ALA A 141 -23.95 -17.20 6.65
C ALA A 141 -22.88 -18.29 6.46
N CYS A 142 -21.83 -18.01 5.68
CA CYS A 142 -20.74 -18.96 5.42
C CYS A 142 -19.36 -18.37 5.78
N HIS A 143 -19.19 -17.05 5.73
CA HIS A 143 -17.99 -16.33 6.21
C HIS A 143 -18.25 -15.66 7.57
N TYR A 144 -18.63 -16.46 8.56
CA TYR A 144 -19.12 -15.96 9.85
C TYR A 144 -18.11 -15.07 10.59
N GLU A 145 -16.87 -15.55 10.76
CA GLU A 145 -15.83 -14.86 11.52
C GLU A 145 -15.52 -13.48 10.93
N LYS A 146 -15.20 -13.43 9.62
CA LYS A 146 -14.95 -12.16 8.92
C LYS A 146 -16.14 -11.22 8.91
N HIS A 147 -17.36 -11.73 8.88
CA HIS A 147 -18.55 -10.89 9.02
C HIS A 147 -18.72 -10.34 10.45
N GLN A 148 -18.35 -11.08 11.50
CA GLN A 148 -18.35 -10.54 12.87
C GLN A 148 -17.31 -9.43 13.03
N GLU A 149 -16.08 -9.67 12.59
CA GLU A 149 -15.01 -8.65 12.64
C GLU A 149 -15.42 -7.39 11.85
N TRP A 150 -15.92 -7.55 10.62
CA TRP A 150 -16.29 -6.41 9.77
C TRP A 150 -17.41 -5.57 10.39
N GLN A 151 -18.39 -6.20 11.05
CA GLN A 151 -19.51 -5.48 11.68
C GLN A 151 -19.05 -4.50 12.78
N GLU A 152 -17.88 -4.72 13.37
CA GLU A 152 -17.31 -3.84 14.40
C GLU A 152 -16.64 -2.60 13.78
N THR A 153 -16.31 -2.64 12.48
CA THR A 153 -15.63 -1.55 11.78
C THR A 153 -16.54 -0.34 11.54
N ARG A 154 -15.94 0.83 11.35
CA ARG A 154 -16.67 2.06 10.97
C ARG A 154 -17.32 1.97 9.59
N HIS A 155 -16.80 1.11 8.69
CA HIS A 155 -17.39 0.88 7.37
C HIS A 155 -18.81 0.33 7.47
N ALA A 156 -19.05 -0.66 8.35
CA ALA A 156 -20.39 -1.21 8.56
C ALA A 156 -21.39 -0.13 9.02
N GLY A 157 -20.95 0.83 9.82
CA GLY A 157 -21.73 1.96 10.32
C GLY A 157 -21.73 3.22 9.45
N ALA A 158 -21.20 3.17 8.21
CA ALA A 158 -20.94 4.38 7.42
C ALA A 158 -22.21 5.20 7.11
N LEU A 159 -23.33 4.59 6.71
CA LEU A 159 -24.56 5.34 6.44
C LEU A 159 -25.10 6.06 7.69
N GLU A 160 -24.84 5.48 8.85
CA GLU A 160 -25.37 5.96 10.12
C GLU A 160 -24.65 7.24 10.56
N THR A 161 -23.43 7.48 10.07
CA THR A 161 -22.74 8.76 10.23
C THR A 161 -23.45 9.88 9.49
N LEU A 162 -23.94 9.62 8.26
CA LEU A 162 -24.69 10.59 7.48
C LEU A 162 -26.06 10.90 8.09
N LYS A 163 -26.76 9.89 8.61
CA LYS A 163 -28.06 10.07 9.29
C LYS A 163 -27.94 11.04 10.48
N ARG A 164 -26.86 10.96 11.25
CA ARG A 164 -26.62 11.85 12.40
C ARG A 164 -26.51 13.32 12.02
N ILE A 165 -26.09 13.62 10.79
CA ILE A 165 -25.95 14.98 10.28
C ILE A 165 -27.02 15.36 9.24
N GLY A 166 -28.01 14.48 9.00
CA GLY A 166 -29.10 14.72 8.05
C GLY A 166 -28.69 14.68 6.56
N MET A 167 -27.60 13.99 6.24
CA MET A 167 -27.06 13.87 4.86
C MET A 167 -27.34 12.50 4.21
N ASP A 168 -28.14 11.65 4.84
CA ASP A 168 -28.48 10.28 4.41
C ASP A 168 -29.32 10.21 3.12
N LYS A 169 -29.68 11.34 2.53
CA LYS A 169 -30.37 11.44 1.24
C LYS A 169 -29.53 12.13 0.15
N ASN A 170 -28.34 12.61 0.52
CA ASN A 170 -27.46 13.30 -0.41
C ASN A 170 -26.85 12.27 -1.37
N GLN A 171 -27.19 12.35 -2.66
CA GLN A 171 -26.73 11.41 -3.67
C GLN A 171 -25.21 11.36 -3.82
N ARG A 172 -24.49 12.46 -3.54
CA ARG A 172 -23.03 12.47 -3.55
C ARG A 172 -22.46 11.66 -2.40
N CYS A 173 -23.01 11.82 -1.19
CA CYS A 173 -22.56 11.08 0.00
C CYS A 173 -22.92 9.59 -0.08
N LEU A 174 -24.11 9.28 -0.61
CA LEU A 174 -24.60 7.90 -0.69
C LEU A 174 -23.74 6.99 -1.56
N GLN A 175 -23.01 7.53 -2.56
CA GLN A 175 -22.10 6.74 -3.39
C GLN A 175 -21.03 6.03 -2.55
N CYS A 176 -20.52 6.69 -1.52
CA CYS A 176 -19.45 6.18 -0.67
C CYS A 176 -19.96 5.54 0.63
N HIS A 177 -21.26 5.65 0.94
CA HIS A 177 -21.85 5.20 2.20
C HIS A 177 -22.92 4.11 2.02
N THR A 178 -23.05 3.56 0.81
CA THR A 178 -23.99 2.48 0.49
C THR A 178 -23.41 1.50 -0.53
N VAL A 179 -24.07 0.37 -0.71
CA VAL A 179 -23.67 -0.66 -1.69
C VAL A 179 -24.39 -0.43 -3.01
N GLY A 180 -23.64 -0.26 -4.10
CA GLY A 180 -24.17 -0.32 -5.47
C GLY A 180 -25.16 0.80 -5.86
N LEU A 181 -25.08 1.99 -5.26
CA LEU A 181 -25.98 3.10 -5.59
C LEU A 181 -26.05 3.36 -7.11
N GLY A 182 -27.26 3.37 -7.66
CA GLY A 182 -27.50 3.63 -9.09
C GLY A 182 -27.20 2.44 -10.01
N LEU A 183 -26.73 1.31 -9.47
CA LEU A 183 -26.53 0.06 -10.20
C LEU A 183 -27.73 -0.87 -10.05
N PRO A 184 -27.93 -1.83 -10.99
CA PRO A 184 -28.99 -2.83 -10.86
C PRO A 184 -28.91 -3.56 -9.52
N THR A 185 -30.07 -3.71 -8.85
CA THR A 185 -30.22 -4.34 -7.53
C THR A 185 -29.48 -3.69 -6.36
N GLY A 186 -28.76 -2.59 -6.58
CA GLY A 186 -28.05 -1.87 -5.53
C GLY A 186 -28.95 -1.00 -4.65
N PHE A 187 -28.34 -0.18 -3.79
CA PHE A 187 -29.05 0.67 -2.85
C PHE A 187 -29.97 1.67 -3.56
N VAL A 188 -31.21 1.78 -3.09
CA VAL A 188 -32.21 2.75 -3.56
C VAL A 188 -32.57 3.74 -2.45
N SER A 189 -32.87 3.24 -1.27
CA SER A 189 -33.22 4.04 -0.08
C SER A 189 -33.18 3.15 1.17
N SER A 190 -33.11 3.76 2.35
CA SER A 190 -33.15 3.01 3.61
C SER A 190 -34.47 2.26 3.82
N GLU A 191 -35.56 2.65 3.13
CA GLU A 191 -36.85 1.98 3.20
C GLU A 191 -36.97 0.80 2.24
N GLN A 192 -36.40 0.91 1.03
CA GLN A 192 -36.53 -0.11 -0.01
C GLN A 192 -35.45 -1.18 0.04
N THR A 193 -34.22 -0.78 0.36
CA THR A 193 -33.03 -1.65 0.38
C THR A 193 -32.22 -1.42 1.66
N PRO A 194 -32.82 -1.56 2.86
CA PRO A 194 -32.13 -1.31 4.14
C PRO A 194 -30.87 -2.15 4.30
N GLN A 195 -30.85 -3.36 3.74
CA GLN A 195 -29.73 -4.30 3.83
C GLN A 195 -28.48 -3.86 3.05
N LEU A 196 -28.58 -2.84 2.19
CA LEU A 196 -27.49 -2.30 1.37
C LEU A 196 -26.95 -0.95 1.89
N GLY A 197 -27.36 -0.54 3.09
CA GLY A 197 -26.83 0.66 3.75
C GLY A 197 -25.47 0.39 4.40
N GLY A 198 -24.57 1.37 4.34
CA GLY A 198 -23.19 1.26 4.84
C GLY A 198 -22.20 0.81 3.77
N VAL A 199 -20.91 0.74 4.13
CA VAL A 199 -19.85 0.18 3.29
C VAL A 199 -19.66 -1.27 3.68
N GLN A 200 -19.90 -2.18 2.75
CA GLN A 200 -20.02 -3.61 2.98
C GLN A 200 -19.05 -4.42 2.10
N CYS A 201 -19.09 -5.74 2.24
CA CYS A 201 -18.27 -6.69 1.49
C CYS A 201 -18.29 -6.41 -0.02
N GLU A 202 -19.47 -6.12 -0.57
CA GLU A 202 -19.68 -5.96 -2.02
C GLU A 202 -19.19 -4.62 -2.57
N ASN A 203 -18.79 -3.66 -1.73
CA ASN A 203 -18.07 -2.47 -2.18
C ASN A 203 -16.61 -2.83 -2.55
N CYS A 204 -15.98 -3.77 -1.84
CA CYS A 204 -14.58 -4.13 -2.07
C CYS A 204 -14.39 -5.41 -2.88
N HIS A 205 -15.36 -6.34 -2.84
CA HIS A 205 -15.30 -7.62 -3.52
C HIS A 205 -16.24 -7.72 -4.75
N GLY A 206 -17.06 -6.70 -4.98
CA GLY A 206 -18.08 -6.68 -6.01
C GLY A 206 -19.35 -7.47 -5.65
N PRO A 207 -20.33 -7.55 -6.57
CA PRO A 207 -21.62 -8.18 -6.33
C PRO A 207 -21.51 -9.70 -6.11
N GLY A 208 -22.08 -10.21 -5.01
CA GLY A 208 -21.95 -11.61 -4.60
C GLY A 208 -23.00 -12.57 -5.16
N GLY A 209 -24.01 -12.09 -5.89
CA GLY A 209 -25.14 -12.94 -6.30
C GLY A 209 -24.79 -14.16 -7.13
N GLN A 210 -23.83 -14.04 -8.06
CA GLN A 210 -23.38 -15.16 -8.89
C GLN A 210 -22.57 -16.19 -8.08
N HIS A 211 -21.79 -15.73 -7.10
CA HIS A 211 -21.07 -16.60 -6.18
C HIS A 211 -22.04 -17.50 -5.42
N ILE A 212 -23.12 -16.94 -4.88
CA ILE A 212 -24.11 -17.72 -4.13
C ILE A 212 -24.90 -18.67 -5.03
N ALA A 213 -25.21 -18.24 -6.25
CA ALA A 213 -25.87 -19.11 -7.21
C ALA A 213 -24.99 -20.32 -7.62
N ASN A 214 -23.67 -20.18 -7.53
CA ASN A 214 -22.69 -21.16 -8.03
C ASN A 214 -21.51 -21.34 -7.03
N LEU A 215 -21.81 -21.68 -5.78
CA LEU A 215 -20.83 -21.70 -4.68
C LEU A 215 -19.54 -22.51 -4.94
N PHE A 216 -19.63 -23.54 -5.78
CA PHE A 216 -18.52 -24.45 -6.08
C PHE A 216 -17.75 -24.10 -7.34
N ASP A 217 -18.18 -23.09 -8.10
CA ASP A 217 -17.45 -22.62 -9.28
C ASP A 217 -16.42 -21.56 -8.85
N PRO A 218 -15.10 -21.85 -8.92
CA PRO A 218 -14.07 -20.90 -8.52
C PRO A 218 -14.09 -19.62 -9.35
N SER A 219 -14.58 -19.67 -10.60
CA SER A 219 -14.68 -18.49 -11.47
C SER A 219 -15.75 -17.50 -11.00
N MET A 220 -16.67 -17.94 -10.14
CA MET A 220 -17.75 -17.14 -9.58
C MET A 220 -17.40 -16.54 -8.21
N ARG A 221 -16.23 -16.86 -7.65
CA ARG A 221 -15.78 -16.27 -6.38
C ARG A 221 -15.59 -14.76 -6.53
N PRO A 222 -16.04 -13.94 -5.56
CA PRO A 222 -15.75 -12.51 -5.57
C PRO A 222 -14.24 -12.27 -5.66
N LYS A 223 -13.84 -11.27 -6.43
CA LYS A 223 -12.41 -10.98 -6.63
C LYS A 223 -11.83 -10.41 -5.33
N VAL A 224 -10.58 -10.79 -5.06
CA VAL A 224 -9.76 -10.15 -4.05
C VAL A 224 -8.71 -9.32 -4.77
N THR A 225 -8.56 -8.08 -4.34
CA THR A 225 -7.56 -7.16 -4.86
C THR A 225 -6.96 -6.39 -3.69
N LEU A 226 -5.68 -6.08 -3.81
CA LEU A 226 -4.96 -5.25 -2.85
C LEU A 226 -4.88 -3.79 -3.34
N ALA A 227 -5.33 -3.52 -4.57
CA ALA A 227 -5.12 -2.24 -5.23
C ALA A 227 -5.79 -1.09 -4.46
N ALA A 228 -5.03 -0.04 -4.17
CA ALA A 228 -5.49 1.16 -3.50
C ALA A 228 -6.67 1.84 -4.20
N GLU A 229 -6.87 1.64 -5.51
CA GLU A 229 -8.03 2.10 -6.27
C GLU A 229 -9.36 1.69 -5.62
N THR A 230 -9.40 0.51 -5.00
CA THR A 230 -10.60 0.01 -4.32
C THR A 230 -10.98 0.93 -3.15
N CYS A 231 -9.99 1.39 -2.39
CA CYS A 231 -10.15 2.32 -1.28
C CYS A 231 -10.38 3.75 -1.78
N GLY A 232 -9.63 4.14 -2.81
CA GLY A 232 -9.71 5.46 -3.46
C GLY A 232 -11.06 5.74 -4.12
N GLY A 233 -11.89 4.72 -4.34
CA GLY A 233 -13.29 4.92 -4.74
C GLY A 233 -14.10 5.77 -3.76
N CYS A 234 -13.70 5.84 -2.50
CA CYS A 234 -14.36 6.64 -1.47
C CYS A 234 -13.39 7.60 -0.75
N HIS A 235 -12.15 7.17 -0.56
CA HIS A 235 -11.10 7.94 0.13
C HIS A 235 -10.30 8.79 -0.86
N THR A 236 -10.98 9.67 -1.58
CA THR A 236 -10.40 10.61 -2.55
C THR A 236 -11.07 11.97 -2.42
N ASP A 237 -10.53 12.98 -3.11
CA ASP A 237 -11.03 14.34 -3.18
C ASP A 237 -10.85 15.18 -1.91
N ALA A 238 -11.19 16.48 -2.00
CA ALA A 238 -11.00 17.45 -0.93
C ALA A 238 -11.67 17.12 0.41
N HIS A 239 -12.62 16.16 0.46
CA HIS A 239 -13.22 15.71 1.72
C HIS A 239 -12.39 14.61 2.38
N HIS A 240 -11.78 13.71 1.59
CA HIS A 240 -11.02 12.56 2.07
C HIS A 240 -9.80 12.29 1.17
N PRO A 241 -8.78 13.17 1.11
CA PRO A 241 -7.73 13.12 0.08
C PRO A 241 -6.72 11.98 0.24
N THR A 242 -7.00 10.97 1.08
CA THR A 242 -6.07 9.91 1.46
C THR A 242 -5.47 9.14 0.28
N TYR A 243 -6.28 8.74 -0.71
CA TYR A 243 -5.78 8.07 -1.91
C TYR A 243 -4.95 9.01 -2.78
N ASP A 244 -5.37 10.26 -2.92
CA ASP A 244 -4.67 11.27 -3.72
C ASP A 244 -3.31 11.60 -3.08
N GLU A 245 -3.26 11.71 -1.76
CA GLU A 245 -2.03 11.87 -0.98
C GLU A 245 -1.11 10.65 -1.06
N TRP A 246 -1.69 9.45 -0.99
CA TRP A 246 -0.94 8.19 -1.14
C TRP A 246 -0.31 8.08 -2.52
N LEU A 247 -1.05 8.45 -3.59
CA LEU A 247 -0.54 8.48 -4.96
C LEU A 247 0.69 9.38 -5.12
N ASP A 248 0.80 10.44 -4.32
CA ASP A 248 1.95 11.37 -4.30
C ASP A 248 3.12 10.87 -3.44
N SER A 249 2.96 9.73 -2.75
CA SER A 249 3.94 9.18 -1.83
C SER A 249 4.85 8.12 -2.47
N GLY A 250 6.00 7.88 -1.85
CA GLY A 250 6.87 6.77 -2.25
C GLY A 250 6.25 5.38 -2.05
N HIS A 251 5.20 5.25 -1.22
CA HIS A 251 4.54 3.98 -0.97
C HIS A 251 3.69 3.50 -2.16
N ALA A 252 3.18 4.42 -2.98
CA ALA A 252 2.43 4.11 -4.20
C ALA A 252 3.30 3.76 -5.41
N HIS A 253 4.62 3.76 -5.25
CA HIS A 253 5.54 3.67 -6.37
C HIS A 253 6.55 2.53 -6.18
N MET A 254 6.46 1.53 -7.05
CA MET A 254 7.47 0.48 -7.11
C MET A 254 8.79 1.05 -7.65
N ASN A 255 9.89 0.79 -6.96
CA ASN A 255 11.20 1.08 -7.49
C ASN A 255 11.50 0.18 -8.70
N GLU A 256 11.93 0.77 -9.82
CA GLU A 256 12.17 0.03 -11.07
C GLU A 256 13.17 -1.13 -10.91
N HIS A 257 14.25 -0.94 -10.15
CA HIS A 257 15.21 -2.01 -9.90
C HIS A 257 14.63 -3.15 -9.05
N VAL A 258 13.75 -2.83 -8.11
CA VAL A 258 13.07 -3.84 -7.29
C VAL A 258 12.03 -4.60 -8.12
N ALA A 259 11.28 -3.89 -8.97
CA ALA A 259 10.36 -4.51 -9.94
C ALA A 259 11.11 -5.49 -10.85
N ASP A 260 12.23 -5.05 -11.47
CA ASP A 260 13.06 -5.89 -12.32
C ASP A 260 13.56 -7.13 -11.58
N TYR A 261 13.98 -7.00 -10.31
CA TYR A 261 14.38 -8.13 -9.49
C TYR A 261 13.24 -9.12 -9.24
N PHE A 262 12.02 -8.67 -9.01
CA PHE A 262 10.88 -9.58 -8.87
C PHE A 262 10.57 -10.29 -10.18
N LEU A 263 10.53 -9.55 -11.29
CA LEU A 263 10.24 -10.09 -12.63
C LEU A 263 11.29 -11.10 -13.11
N THR A 264 12.57 -10.84 -12.83
CA THR A 264 13.67 -11.65 -13.37
C THR A 264 14.18 -12.73 -12.42
N ARG A 265 14.01 -12.56 -11.09
CA ARG A 265 14.55 -13.47 -10.07
C ARG A 265 13.50 -14.09 -9.16
N GLY A 266 12.23 -13.69 -9.30
CA GLY A 266 11.09 -14.30 -8.63
C GLY A 266 11.20 -14.34 -7.11
N GLU A 267 10.77 -15.47 -6.53
CA GLU A 267 10.68 -15.71 -5.08
C GLU A 267 11.98 -15.43 -4.32
N SER A 268 13.14 -15.62 -4.97
CA SER A 268 14.45 -15.37 -4.34
C SER A 268 14.66 -13.91 -3.94
N MET A 269 14.03 -12.97 -4.67
CA MET A 269 14.06 -11.53 -4.35
C MET A 269 12.81 -11.12 -3.57
N MET A 270 11.65 -11.73 -3.83
CA MET A 270 10.43 -11.50 -3.03
C MET A 270 10.67 -11.80 -1.54
N SER A 271 11.34 -12.91 -1.22
CA SER A 271 11.69 -13.29 0.16
C SER A 271 12.60 -12.29 0.88
N ARG A 272 13.36 -11.45 0.15
CA ARG A 272 14.37 -10.55 0.71
C ARG A 272 13.96 -9.09 0.71
N CYS A 273 13.23 -8.67 -0.32
CA CYS A 273 12.86 -7.28 -0.55
C CYS A 273 11.34 -7.08 -0.50
N GLY A 274 10.56 -8.12 -0.77
CA GLY A 274 9.10 -8.04 -0.88
C GLY A 274 8.41 -7.73 0.44
N ALA A 275 9.00 -8.08 1.59
CA ALA A 275 8.46 -7.72 2.91
C ALA A 275 8.21 -6.22 3.09
N CYS A 276 9.01 -5.36 2.42
CA CYS A 276 8.89 -3.90 2.55
C CYS A 276 8.50 -3.20 1.24
N HIS A 277 8.74 -3.83 0.10
CA HIS A 277 8.55 -3.19 -1.22
C HIS A 277 7.37 -3.74 -2.01
N SER A 278 6.68 -4.79 -1.55
CA SER A 278 5.50 -5.33 -2.23
C SER A 278 4.42 -5.69 -1.23
N GLY A 279 3.25 -5.05 -1.35
CA GLY A 279 2.11 -5.34 -0.50
C GLY A 279 1.60 -6.76 -0.67
N ALA A 280 1.62 -7.28 -1.91
CA ALA A 280 1.25 -8.65 -2.21
C ALA A 280 2.17 -9.66 -1.51
N VAL A 281 3.49 -9.44 -1.56
CA VAL A 281 4.45 -10.32 -0.89
C VAL A 281 4.33 -10.19 0.63
N ARG A 282 4.21 -8.96 1.14
CA ARG A 282 4.08 -8.69 2.58
C ARG A 282 2.85 -9.37 3.19
N LEU A 283 1.70 -9.33 2.51
CA LEU A 283 0.49 -10.00 2.98
C LEU A 283 0.61 -11.52 2.87
N ALA A 284 1.17 -12.07 1.80
CA ALA A 284 1.45 -13.51 1.70
C ALA A 284 2.37 -14.01 2.83
N MET A 285 3.35 -13.20 3.24
CA MET A 285 4.19 -13.50 4.40
C MET A 285 3.42 -13.47 5.73
N LEU A 286 2.48 -12.54 5.91
CA LEU A 286 1.61 -12.50 7.10
C LEU A 286 0.66 -13.68 7.16
N GLU A 287 0.06 -14.06 6.02
CA GLU A 287 -0.80 -15.23 5.94
C GLU A 287 -0.05 -16.49 6.38
N ARG A 288 1.23 -16.64 6.00
CA ARG A 288 2.07 -17.72 6.54
C ARG A 288 2.26 -17.61 8.05
N VAL A 289 2.56 -16.41 8.58
CA VAL A 289 2.73 -16.22 10.03
C VAL A 289 1.50 -16.70 10.79
N GLU A 290 0.30 -16.35 10.30
CA GLU A 290 -0.97 -16.80 10.88
C GLU A 290 -1.13 -18.32 10.75
N ALA A 291 -0.86 -18.89 9.57
CA ALA A 291 -1.00 -20.32 9.30
C ALA A 291 -0.06 -21.20 10.15
N LEU A 292 1.12 -20.69 10.54
CA LEU A 292 2.07 -21.41 11.40
C LEU A 292 1.51 -21.77 12.77
N ALA A 293 0.45 -21.08 13.24
CA ALA A 293 -0.24 -21.44 14.47
C ALA A 293 -0.91 -22.82 14.40
N ASP A 294 -1.40 -23.20 13.21
CA ASP A 294 -2.13 -24.44 12.96
C ASP A 294 -1.27 -25.50 12.25
N ASP A 295 -0.38 -25.08 11.34
CA ASP A 295 0.51 -25.94 10.58
C ASP A 295 1.97 -25.43 10.60
N PRO A 296 2.86 -26.04 11.41
CA PRO A 296 4.28 -25.69 11.43
C PRO A 296 5.01 -25.88 10.10
N ALA A 297 4.43 -26.63 9.15
CA ALA A 297 4.96 -26.83 7.81
C ALA A 297 4.36 -25.88 6.77
N ALA A 298 3.52 -24.92 7.17
CA ALA A 298 2.88 -23.97 6.27
C ALA A 298 3.93 -23.26 5.39
N GLU A 299 3.70 -23.24 4.08
CA GLU A 299 4.58 -22.60 3.10
C GLU A 299 4.11 -21.18 2.76
N ILE A 300 5.02 -20.32 2.24
CA ILE A 300 4.58 -19.01 1.72
C ILE A 300 4.01 -19.26 0.33
N HIS A 301 2.77 -18.85 0.09
CA HIS A 301 2.19 -18.80 -1.24
C HIS A 301 2.49 -17.44 -1.88
N TYR A 302 3.68 -17.31 -2.48
CA TYR A 302 4.07 -16.05 -3.12
C TYR A 302 3.14 -15.68 -4.29
N PRO A 303 2.89 -14.38 -4.50
CA PRO A 303 2.18 -13.90 -5.68
C PRO A 303 3.01 -14.11 -6.96
N THR A 304 2.40 -13.94 -8.13
CA THR A 304 3.16 -13.96 -9.39
C THR A 304 4.19 -12.81 -9.42
N PRO A 305 5.27 -12.93 -10.21
CA PRO A 305 6.24 -11.84 -10.40
C PRO A 305 5.60 -10.51 -10.81
N GLU A 306 4.60 -10.55 -11.67
CA GLU A 306 3.88 -9.37 -12.13
C GLU A 306 3.06 -8.74 -11.00
N ASP A 307 2.42 -9.55 -10.15
CA ASP A 307 1.67 -9.04 -9.00
C ASP A 307 2.60 -8.49 -7.92
N ALA A 308 3.73 -9.16 -7.66
CA ALA A 308 4.76 -8.65 -6.74
C ALA A 308 5.32 -7.30 -7.20
N ALA A 309 5.50 -7.11 -8.51
CA ALA A 309 5.98 -5.86 -9.11
C ALA A 309 4.87 -4.79 -9.26
N TYR A 310 3.60 -5.17 -9.21
CA TYR A 310 2.46 -4.27 -9.37
C TYR A 310 1.96 -3.72 -8.03
N PHE A 311 1.69 -4.59 -7.06
CA PHE A 311 1.12 -4.18 -5.77
C PHE A 311 2.22 -3.65 -4.86
N THR A 312 2.24 -2.34 -4.75
CA THR A 312 3.20 -1.56 -3.96
C THR A 312 2.84 -1.62 -2.47
N VAL A 313 3.24 -0.63 -1.66
CA VAL A 313 2.79 -0.55 -0.27
C VAL A 313 1.37 0.03 -0.27
N GLU A 314 0.42 -0.83 -0.64
CA GLU A 314 -1.01 -0.52 -0.76
C GLU A 314 -1.66 -0.22 0.59
N CYS A 315 -2.87 0.35 0.60
CA CYS A 315 -3.61 0.70 1.82
C CYS A 315 -3.74 -0.47 2.81
N VAL A 316 -4.01 -1.66 2.26
CA VAL A 316 -4.23 -2.90 3.03
C VAL A 316 -2.97 -3.47 3.68
N VAL A 317 -1.79 -2.94 3.36
CA VAL A 317 -0.53 -3.27 4.06
C VAL A 317 -0.53 -2.67 5.46
N CYS A 318 -1.15 -1.49 5.62
CA CYS A 318 -1.24 -0.78 6.89
C CYS A 318 -2.56 -1.06 7.61
N HIS A 319 -3.67 -1.14 6.86
CA HIS A 319 -5.02 -1.29 7.39
C HIS A 319 -5.59 -2.69 7.15
N ASP A 320 -6.28 -3.25 8.14
CA ASP A 320 -7.11 -4.43 7.94
C ASP A 320 -8.56 -4.01 7.67
N ALA A 321 -9.04 -4.26 6.44
CA ALA A 321 -10.39 -3.89 6.03
C ALA A 321 -11.49 -4.65 6.79
N HIS A 322 -11.16 -5.77 7.43
CA HIS A 322 -12.11 -6.65 8.10
C HIS A 322 -12.08 -6.53 9.61
N ALA A 323 -11.01 -6.03 10.24
CA ALA A 323 -10.86 -6.05 11.69
C ALA A 323 -10.68 -4.65 12.29
N ASP A 324 -11.27 -4.42 13.47
CA ASP A 324 -11.05 -3.23 14.31
C ASP A 324 -10.03 -3.53 15.42
N ALA A 325 -8.90 -4.15 15.06
CA ALA A 325 -7.88 -4.64 16.00
C ALA A 325 -7.03 -3.52 16.64
N GLY A 326 -7.18 -2.27 16.19
CA GLY A 326 -6.37 -1.14 16.63
C GLY A 326 -6.94 0.20 16.17
N PRO A 327 -6.36 1.33 16.60
CA PRO A 327 -6.80 2.65 16.17
C PRO A 327 -6.78 2.72 14.64
N HIS A 328 -7.87 3.22 14.05
CA HIS A 328 -8.01 3.37 12.59
C HIS A 328 -7.79 2.06 11.80
N GLN A 329 -8.11 0.90 12.38
CA GLN A 329 -7.95 -0.43 11.76
C GLN A 329 -6.50 -0.75 11.36
N LEU A 330 -5.50 -0.18 12.05
CA LEU A 330 -4.09 -0.47 11.78
C LEU A 330 -3.71 -1.91 12.19
N ARG A 331 -2.85 -2.56 11.40
CA ARG A 331 -2.36 -3.93 11.67
C ARG A 331 -1.36 -4.05 12.82
N ASN A 332 -0.69 -2.95 13.15
CA ASN A 332 0.36 -2.88 14.17
C ASN A 332 0.17 -1.59 14.99
N PRO A 333 0.71 -1.52 16.22
CA PRO A 333 0.59 -0.33 17.07
C PRO A 333 1.26 0.90 16.43
N THR A 334 0.86 2.10 16.88
CA THR A 334 1.45 3.37 16.43
C THR A 334 2.77 3.70 17.13
N SER A 335 3.10 3.02 18.23
CA SER A 335 4.36 3.22 18.96
C SER A 335 4.91 1.93 19.56
N SER A 336 6.25 1.87 19.65
CA SER A 336 7.00 0.79 20.31
C SER A 336 8.38 1.29 20.72
N LEU A 337 8.97 0.68 21.75
CA LEU A 337 10.32 0.99 22.23
C LEU A 337 11.28 -0.19 22.07
N GLU A 338 10.77 -1.33 21.60
CA GLU A 338 11.56 -2.54 21.44
C GLU A 338 12.42 -2.42 20.19
N ASN A 339 13.67 -2.87 20.30
CA ASN A 339 14.58 -2.84 19.15
C ASN A 339 14.12 -3.83 18.09
N PHE A 340 14.05 -3.37 16.84
CA PHE A 340 13.68 -4.21 15.71
C PHE A 340 14.58 -3.92 14.52
N SER A 341 15.06 -4.98 13.87
CA SER A 341 15.96 -4.88 12.73
C SER A 341 15.84 -6.14 11.89
N TYR A 342 15.11 -6.03 10.79
CA TYR A 342 14.77 -7.15 9.92
C TYR A 342 15.98 -7.58 9.08
N GLN A 343 16.47 -8.80 9.25
CA GLN A 343 17.55 -9.34 8.44
C GLN A 343 16.99 -10.06 7.21
N THR A 344 17.36 -9.59 6.03
CA THR A 344 16.81 -10.12 4.76
C THR A 344 17.38 -11.46 4.32
N SER A 345 18.32 -11.99 5.09
CA SER A 345 18.85 -13.35 4.94
C SER A 345 18.18 -14.35 5.87
N VAL A 346 17.33 -13.89 6.79
CA VAL A 346 16.63 -14.71 7.77
C VAL A 346 15.15 -14.74 7.41
N ASP A 347 14.48 -15.85 7.73
CA ASP A 347 13.06 -16.02 7.43
C ASP A 347 12.22 -14.92 8.09
N PHE A 348 11.17 -14.47 7.40
CA PHE A 348 10.33 -13.38 7.89
C PHE A 348 9.56 -13.78 9.15
N ALA A 349 9.01 -15.00 9.18
CA ALA A 349 8.18 -15.44 10.30
C ALA A 349 8.98 -15.64 11.59
N GLU A 350 10.28 -15.95 11.48
CA GLU A 350 11.18 -16.08 12.64
C GLU A 350 11.48 -14.74 13.33
N GLN A 351 11.28 -13.62 12.62
CA GLN A 351 11.66 -12.29 13.09
C GLN A 351 10.48 -11.34 13.27
N TYR A 352 9.34 -11.63 12.63
CA TYR A 352 8.16 -10.77 12.72
C TYR A 352 7.69 -10.64 14.16
N ASN A 353 7.46 -9.39 14.56
CA ASN A 353 6.92 -9.08 15.87
C ASN A 353 5.73 -8.10 15.70
N PRO A 354 4.50 -8.53 16.03
CA PRO A 354 3.33 -7.68 15.87
C PRO A 354 3.30 -6.48 16.83
N ASP A 355 4.08 -6.53 17.91
CA ASP A 355 4.18 -5.45 18.92
C ASP A 355 5.16 -4.33 18.51
N ILE A 356 5.87 -4.51 17.40
CA ILE A 356 6.69 -3.45 16.81
C ILE A 356 5.78 -2.51 16.02
N GLN A 357 5.99 -1.21 16.20
CA GLN A 357 5.14 -0.20 15.59
C GLN A 357 5.14 -0.28 14.05
N LEU A 358 4.02 0.10 13.45
CA LEU A 358 3.72 -0.15 12.03
C LEU A 358 4.82 0.30 11.07
N CYS A 359 5.34 1.51 11.23
CA CYS A 359 6.37 2.06 10.33
C CYS A 359 7.71 1.31 10.49
N ALA A 360 8.05 0.87 11.71
CA ALA A 360 9.30 0.17 12.02
C ALA A 360 9.38 -1.22 11.36
N GLN A 361 8.24 -1.81 11.02
CA GLN A 361 8.17 -3.07 10.28
C GLN A 361 9.00 -3.00 8.98
N CYS A 362 9.11 -1.80 8.38
CA CYS A 362 9.91 -1.57 7.17
C CYS A 362 11.06 -0.56 7.39
N HIS A 363 10.81 0.51 8.15
CA HIS A 363 11.78 1.58 8.43
C HIS A 363 12.67 1.24 9.62
N ASN A 364 13.44 0.16 9.49
CA ASN A 364 14.48 -0.25 10.43
C ASN A 364 15.85 -0.44 9.75
N MET A 365 16.90 -0.62 10.55
CA MET A 365 18.29 -0.71 10.07
C MET A 365 18.60 -1.98 9.26
N ARG A 366 17.64 -2.88 9.03
CA ARG A 366 17.70 -4.00 8.08
C ARG A 366 18.90 -4.94 8.29
N GLY A 367 19.23 -5.20 9.55
CA GLY A 367 20.38 -6.01 9.94
C GLY A 367 21.74 -5.37 9.73
N ALA A 368 21.81 -4.09 9.36
CA ALA A 368 23.07 -3.45 9.01
C ALA A 368 24.07 -3.49 10.17
N SER A 369 25.32 -3.84 9.84
CA SER A 369 26.44 -3.93 10.77
C SER A 369 27.61 -3.11 10.25
N TRP A 370 28.48 -2.65 11.15
CA TRP A 370 29.75 -2.04 10.76
C TRP A 370 30.70 -3.03 10.08
N GLU A 371 30.46 -4.33 10.27
CA GLU A 371 31.19 -5.42 9.61
C GLU A 371 30.82 -5.55 8.12
N ASP A 372 29.68 -4.98 7.71
CA ASP A 372 29.31 -4.94 6.29
C ASP A 372 30.33 -4.10 5.51
N THR A 373 30.83 -4.64 4.41
CA THR A 373 31.88 -3.97 3.59
C THR A 373 31.47 -3.76 2.14
N SER A 374 30.40 -4.40 1.69
CA SER A 374 29.96 -4.34 0.29
C SER A 374 29.29 -3.02 -0.10
N ARG A 375 28.53 -2.38 0.80
CA ARG A 375 27.77 -1.16 0.55
C ARG A 375 27.34 -0.50 1.87
N PRO A 376 27.01 0.80 1.87
CA PRO A 376 26.53 1.46 3.07
C PRO A 376 25.17 0.93 3.56
N PRO A 377 24.84 1.13 4.86
CA PRO A 377 23.57 0.69 5.49
C PRO A 377 22.35 1.14 4.71
N HIS A 378 21.28 0.37 4.61
CA HIS A 378 20.11 0.75 3.79
C HIS A 378 19.47 2.09 4.22
N HIS A 379 18.67 2.73 3.35
CA HIS A 379 18.02 4.04 3.58
C HIS A 379 16.80 3.96 4.52
N SER A 380 16.84 3.05 5.49
CA SER A 380 15.71 2.71 6.35
C SER A 380 15.99 2.76 7.87
N PRO A 381 17.08 3.35 8.43
CA PRO A 381 17.38 3.17 9.86
C PRO A 381 16.50 4.01 10.81
N GLN A 382 15.42 4.62 10.32
CA GLN A 382 14.70 5.70 11.00
C GLN A 382 14.18 5.30 12.39
N TYR A 383 13.58 4.12 12.51
CA TYR A 383 13.07 3.66 13.80
C TYR A 383 14.20 3.46 14.83
N ASN A 384 15.27 2.76 14.45
CA ASN A 384 16.39 2.51 15.36
C ASN A 384 17.09 3.81 15.78
N MET A 385 17.17 4.79 14.88
CA MET A 385 17.68 6.13 15.17
C MET A 385 16.76 6.89 16.12
N LEU A 386 15.44 6.85 15.92
CA LEU A 386 14.44 7.44 16.81
C LEU A 386 14.56 6.89 18.24
N ILE A 387 14.66 5.57 18.41
CA ILE A 387 14.72 4.93 19.74
C ILE A 387 16.14 4.87 20.33
N GLY A 388 17.16 5.36 19.61
CA GLY A 388 18.54 5.42 20.10
C GLY A 388 19.26 4.08 20.20
N MET A 389 18.97 3.14 19.29
CA MET A 389 19.48 1.76 19.30
C MET A 389 20.09 1.35 17.95
N ALA A 390 20.81 2.27 17.31
CA ALA A 390 21.40 2.09 15.98
C ALA A 390 22.87 2.48 15.97
N GLY A 391 23.68 1.89 15.10
CA GLY A 391 25.08 2.30 14.96
C GLY A 391 26.01 1.62 15.96
N TYR A 392 27.28 2.03 15.90
CA TYR A 392 28.33 1.58 16.80
C TYR A 392 28.60 2.64 17.87
N ASP A 393 28.39 2.28 19.14
CA ASP A 393 28.82 3.06 20.29
C ASP A 393 29.55 2.10 21.26
N PRO A 394 30.86 2.27 21.50
CA PRO A 394 31.62 1.38 22.39
C PRO A 394 31.11 1.41 23.84
N ASP A 395 30.47 2.51 24.26
CA ASP A 395 29.89 2.64 25.60
C ASP A 395 28.46 2.09 25.67
N GLY A 396 27.87 1.69 24.54
CA GLY A 396 26.51 1.15 24.46
C GLY A 396 25.44 2.09 25.02
N GLN A 397 25.61 3.41 24.86
CA GLN A 397 24.69 4.38 25.45
C GLN A 397 23.33 4.36 24.76
N LEU A 398 22.28 4.01 25.51
CA LEU A 398 20.91 4.23 25.10
C LEU A 398 20.52 5.70 25.31
N ILE A 399 20.37 6.44 24.22
CA ILE A 399 20.00 7.86 24.27
C ILE A 399 18.62 8.03 23.65
N GLN A 400 17.58 8.06 24.46
CA GLN A 400 16.20 8.35 24.03
C GLN A 400 15.81 9.80 24.37
N ARG A 401 14.91 10.39 23.58
CA ARG A 401 14.49 11.80 23.71
C ARG A 401 12.98 11.93 23.52
N ALA A 402 12.46 13.15 23.65
CA ALA A 402 11.02 13.42 23.64
C ALA A 402 10.30 12.79 22.44
N HIS A 403 10.87 12.88 21.23
CA HIS A 403 10.26 12.30 20.01
C HIS A 403 10.10 10.77 20.09
N THR A 404 10.98 10.06 20.81
CA THR A 404 10.88 8.62 21.04
C THR A 404 9.58 8.24 21.76
N PHE A 405 9.08 9.12 22.62
CA PHE A 405 7.97 8.86 23.55
C PHE A 405 6.65 9.54 23.12
N LEU A 406 6.57 10.03 21.89
CA LEU A 406 5.30 10.48 21.32
C LEU A 406 4.35 9.29 21.22
N GLU A 407 3.07 9.49 21.55
CA GLU A 407 2.04 8.43 21.56
C GLU A 407 1.95 7.71 20.22
N ASP A 408 2.02 8.48 19.12
CA ASP A 408 1.93 7.98 17.75
C ASP A 408 3.28 7.94 17.01
N GLN A 409 4.41 8.18 17.70
CA GLN A 409 5.76 8.20 17.14
C GLN A 409 5.85 8.81 15.73
N CYS A 410 6.08 7.98 14.70
CA CYS A 410 6.23 8.39 13.31
C CYS A 410 4.97 9.10 12.79
N ALA A 411 3.80 8.55 13.10
CA ALA A 411 2.50 9.04 12.62
C ALA A 411 2.17 10.44 13.16
N HIS A 412 2.69 10.80 14.33
CA HIS A 412 2.48 12.13 14.92
C HIS A 412 2.90 13.28 13.99
N CYS A 413 4.02 13.13 13.27
CA CYS A 413 4.51 14.14 12.34
C CYS A 413 4.19 13.78 10.89
N HIS A 414 4.38 12.51 10.51
CA HIS A 414 4.32 12.07 9.12
C HIS A 414 2.91 11.79 8.61
N THR A 415 1.93 11.56 9.50
CA THR A 415 0.54 11.32 9.13
C THR A 415 -0.41 12.22 9.93
N HIS A 416 0.03 13.43 10.26
CA HIS A 416 -0.78 14.41 10.96
C HIS A 416 -1.91 14.88 10.03
N ALA A 417 -3.15 14.74 10.50
CA ALA A 417 -4.34 15.13 9.74
C ALA A 417 -4.80 16.54 10.12
N HIS A 418 -5.36 17.24 9.15
CA HIS A 418 -6.01 18.53 9.32
C HIS A 418 -7.35 18.52 8.62
N GLU A 419 -8.41 18.81 9.39
CA GLU A 419 -9.77 18.88 8.88
C GLU A 419 -10.37 20.24 9.21
N VAL A 420 -10.96 20.87 8.20
CA VAL A 420 -11.73 22.10 8.34
C VAL A 420 -13.18 21.87 7.91
N PRO A 421 -14.17 22.55 8.52
CA PRO A 421 -15.58 22.35 8.19
C PRO A 421 -15.97 22.67 6.74
N ASN A 422 -15.24 23.58 6.09
CA ASN A 422 -15.48 24.00 4.71
C ASN A 422 -14.13 24.12 3.98
N PRO A 423 -13.58 23.01 3.48
CA PRO A 423 -12.29 23.05 2.81
C PRO A 423 -12.33 23.89 1.54
N THR A 424 -11.27 24.66 1.31
CA THR A 424 -11.04 25.43 0.08
C THR A 424 -9.65 25.08 -0.46
N GLU A 425 -9.27 25.60 -1.63
CA GLU A 425 -7.89 25.44 -2.11
C GLU A 425 -6.87 26.10 -1.17
N GLU A 426 -7.24 27.19 -0.50
CA GLU A 426 -6.40 27.90 0.47
C GLU A 426 -6.39 27.26 1.86
N THR A 427 -7.46 26.53 2.23
CA THR A 427 -7.54 25.77 3.49
C THR A 427 -8.07 24.36 3.19
N PRO A 428 -7.26 23.48 2.58
CA PRO A 428 -7.69 22.14 2.23
C PRO A 428 -7.70 21.23 3.47
N ASN A 429 -8.49 20.16 3.42
CA ASN A 429 -8.25 19.03 4.31
C ASN A 429 -6.99 18.30 3.84
N TYR A 430 -6.28 17.68 4.78
CA TYR A 430 -5.25 16.69 4.46
C TYR A 430 -5.24 15.59 5.52
N THR A 431 -4.90 14.37 5.12
CA THR A 431 -4.87 13.20 6.01
C THR A 431 -3.46 12.73 6.33
N GLY A 432 -2.45 13.41 5.81
CA GLY A 432 -1.04 13.10 6.05
C GLY A 432 -0.54 11.85 5.30
N HIS A 433 -1.29 11.30 4.35
CA HIS A 433 -0.90 10.09 3.63
C HIS A 433 0.08 10.35 2.47
N THR A 434 0.62 11.58 2.38
CA THR A 434 1.85 11.84 1.61
C THR A 434 3.09 11.33 2.36
N PHE A 435 2.93 11.04 3.67
CA PHE A 435 3.98 10.65 4.61
C PHE A 435 5.10 11.70 4.79
N ARG A 436 4.91 12.90 4.25
CA ARG A 436 5.79 14.03 4.50
C ARG A 436 5.45 14.60 5.88
N PRO A 437 6.47 14.98 6.67
CA PRO A 437 6.20 15.59 7.96
C PRO A 437 5.46 16.92 7.75
N THR A 438 4.43 17.15 8.54
CA THR A 438 3.76 18.46 8.61
C THR A 438 4.21 19.18 9.88
N PHE A 439 4.41 20.50 9.78
CA PHE A 439 4.92 21.28 10.91
C PHE A 439 3.83 21.64 11.93
N GLU A 440 2.56 21.52 11.55
CA GLU A 440 1.42 21.62 12.46
C GLU A 440 1.54 20.58 13.58
N GLY A 441 2.02 19.37 13.29
CA GLY A 441 2.32 18.35 14.31
C GLY A 441 3.41 18.79 15.31
N CYS A 442 4.29 19.72 14.95
CA CYS A 442 5.30 20.25 15.87
C CYS A 442 4.71 21.30 16.84
N ALA A 443 3.63 21.98 16.46
CA ALA A 443 3.14 23.17 17.15
C ALA A 443 2.68 22.86 18.59
N GLU A 444 2.16 21.66 18.85
CA GLU A 444 1.71 21.23 20.18
C GLU A 444 2.81 21.29 21.24
N CYS A 445 4.05 20.99 20.86
CA CYS A 445 5.21 20.95 21.76
C CYS A 445 6.16 22.15 21.58
N HIS A 446 6.28 22.67 20.35
CA HIS A 446 7.22 23.72 19.99
C HIS A 446 6.59 25.13 19.89
N GLY A 447 5.27 25.24 20.10
CA GLY A 447 4.54 26.50 20.22
C GLY A 447 3.90 27.00 18.91
N SER A 448 4.54 26.79 17.77
CA SER A 448 3.93 27.02 16.44
C SER A 448 4.62 26.18 15.37
N ALA A 449 3.97 26.05 14.21
CA ALA A 449 4.52 25.34 13.05
C ALA A 449 5.82 25.99 12.55
N GLU A 450 5.86 27.33 12.52
CA GLU A 450 7.04 28.09 12.07
C GLU A 450 8.24 27.91 13.01
N ILE A 451 8.00 27.77 14.33
CA ILE A 451 9.07 27.44 15.27
C ILE A 451 9.55 26.01 15.06
N GLY A 452 8.63 25.07 14.82
CA GLY A 452 8.97 23.68 14.49
C GLY A 452 9.85 23.58 13.25
N GLU A 453 9.47 24.27 12.18
CA GLU A 453 10.23 24.35 10.92
C GLU A 453 11.64 24.92 11.14
N LEU A 454 11.74 26.08 11.81
CA LEU A 454 13.03 26.72 12.11
C LEU A 454 13.97 25.79 12.91
N LEU A 455 13.42 25.05 13.88
CA LEU A 455 14.20 24.10 14.69
C LEU A 455 14.65 22.90 13.86
N ALA A 456 13.80 22.37 12.98
CA ALA A 456 14.14 21.27 12.08
C ALA A 456 15.24 21.65 11.09
N GLU A 457 15.16 22.85 10.48
CA GLU A 457 16.21 23.39 9.62
C GLU A 457 17.53 23.58 10.36
N GLY A 458 17.48 24.17 11.56
CA GLY A 458 18.65 24.35 12.41
C GLY A 458 19.32 23.02 12.81
N ALA A 459 18.52 21.99 13.10
CA ALA A 459 19.01 20.64 13.37
C ALA A 459 19.72 20.05 12.15
N ARG A 460 19.10 20.16 10.96
CA ARG A 460 19.67 19.66 9.69
C ARG A 460 21.02 20.30 9.40
N LEU A 461 21.11 21.63 9.45
CA LEU A 461 22.38 22.35 9.22
C LEU A 461 23.48 21.91 10.21
N ALA A 462 23.12 21.68 11.47
CA ALA A 462 24.06 21.18 12.47
C ALA A 462 24.52 19.74 12.20
N MET A 463 23.66 18.88 11.66
CA MET A 463 24.01 17.51 11.30
C MET A 463 24.87 17.47 10.04
N ASP A 464 24.49 18.21 8.99
CA ASP A 464 25.23 18.28 7.72
C ASP A 464 26.69 18.71 7.96
N ARG A 465 26.89 19.70 8.85
CA ARG A 465 28.22 20.13 9.24
C ARG A 465 29.04 19.02 9.88
N ARG A 466 28.44 18.26 10.80
CA ARG A 466 29.14 17.15 11.50
C ARG A 466 29.41 15.97 10.58
N ILE A 467 28.49 15.66 9.68
CA ILE A 467 28.68 14.66 8.61
C ILE A 467 29.88 15.07 7.75
N ALA A 468 29.95 16.33 7.31
CA ALA A 468 31.07 16.84 6.54
C ALA A 468 32.39 16.79 7.31
N GLU A 469 32.38 17.12 8.62
CA GLU A 469 33.56 17.03 9.48
C GLU A 469 34.09 15.58 9.59
N VAL A 470 33.21 14.61 9.87
CA VAL A 470 33.60 13.19 9.95
C VAL A 470 34.11 12.68 8.59
N LYS A 471 33.42 13.03 7.50
CA LYS A 471 33.88 12.65 6.15
C LYS A 471 35.25 13.23 5.84
N ALA A 472 35.51 14.50 6.17
CA ALA A 472 36.81 15.13 5.96
C ALA A 472 37.93 14.42 6.74
N LEU A 473 37.66 13.98 7.98
CA LEU A 473 38.61 13.18 8.75
C LEU A 473 38.90 11.82 8.08
N LEU A 474 37.88 11.16 7.55
CA LEU A 474 38.04 9.90 6.81
C LEU A 474 38.85 10.08 5.52
N ASP A 475 38.57 11.14 4.76
CA ASP A 475 39.33 11.49 3.56
C ASP A 475 40.80 11.81 3.89
N GLU A 476 41.05 12.52 5.00
CA GLU A 476 42.40 12.80 5.50
C GLU A 476 43.13 11.51 5.88
N TRP A 477 42.47 10.61 6.62
CA TRP A 477 43.02 9.31 6.98
C TRP A 477 43.37 8.50 5.72
N ALA A 478 42.48 8.46 4.74
CA ALA A 478 42.73 7.78 3.46
C ALA A 478 43.93 8.36 2.70
N ALA A 479 44.10 9.68 2.71
CA ALA A 479 45.21 10.34 2.03
C ALA A 479 46.56 10.21 2.78
N THR A 480 46.55 10.04 4.10
CA THR A 480 47.77 10.18 4.92
C THR A 480 48.20 8.92 5.66
N ARG A 481 47.25 8.06 6.05
CA ARG A 481 47.47 6.94 6.97
C ARG A 481 46.99 5.59 6.46
N ALA A 482 46.10 5.55 5.45
CA ALA A 482 45.68 4.27 4.87
C ALA A 482 46.89 3.46 4.33
N PRO A 483 46.81 2.12 4.34
CA PRO A 483 47.82 1.27 3.72
C PRO A 483 48.19 1.74 2.31
N GLU A 484 49.48 1.70 1.96
CA GLU A 484 49.99 2.27 0.70
C GLU A 484 49.28 1.71 -0.53
N GLU A 485 48.96 0.42 -0.52
CA GLU A 485 48.22 -0.24 -1.60
C GLU A 485 46.80 0.32 -1.78
N LEU A 486 46.08 0.60 -0.69
CA LEU A 486 44.77 1.23 -0.76
C LEU A 486 44.89 2.69 -1.19
N ARG A 487 45.82 3.42 -0.58
CA ARG A 487 46.00 4.85 -0.85
C ARG A 487 46.39 5.12 -2.31
N ALA A 488 47.33 4.36 -2.86
CA ALA A 488 47.77 4.52 -4.23
C ALA A 488 46.68 4.17 -5.26
N LYS A 489 45.82 3.19 -4.94
CA LYS A 489 44.74 2.73 -5.83
C LYS A 489 43.48 3.58 -5.74
N TYR A 490 43.07 3.97 -4.53
CA TYR A 490 41.76 4.56 -4.26
C TYR A 490 41.81 6.03 -3.83
N GLY A 491 42.97 6.55 -3.42
CA GLY A 491 43.09 7.90 -2.89
C GLY A 491 42.12 8.12 -1.72
N ALA A 492 41.28 9.17 -1.81
CA ALA A 492 40.27 9.48 -0.80
C ALA A 492 39.21 8.37 -0.62
N LEU A 493 39.04 7.47 -1.59
CA LEU A 493 38.09 6.35 -1.50
C LEU A 493 38.65 5.14 -0.73
N ALA A 494 39.87 5.20 -0.18
CA ALA A 494 40.50 4.07 0.50
C ALA A 494 39.75 3.60 1.77
N TRP A 495 38.88 4.44 2.33
CA TRP A 495 38.02 4.07 3.46
C TRP A 495 36.63 3.56 3.03
N GLU A 496 36.23 3.74 1.77
CA GLU A 496 34.86 3.49 1.31
C GLU A 496 34.47 2.02 1.25
N TYR A 497 33.17 1.77 1.12
CA TYR A 497 32.62 0.45 0.79
C TYR A 497 33.01 0.03 -0.63
N THR A 498 32.91 -1.26 -0.96
CA THR A 498 33.13 -1.73 -2.34
C THR A 498 32.22 -0.99 -3.33
N ASN A 499 30.94 -0.85 -3.01
CA ASN A 499 30.03 0.07 -3.68
C ASN A 499 30.07 1.42 -2.96
N VAL A 500 30.75 2.39 -3.57
CA VAL A 500 30.96 3.72 -3.01
C VAL A 500 29.62 4.39 -2.73
N GLY A 501 29.44 4.88 -1.50
CA GLY A 501 28.21 5.57 -1.12
C GLY A 501 28.12 7.01 -1.64
N GLU A 502 26.91 7.56 -1.54
CA GLU A 502 26.52 8.85 -2.07
C GLU A 502 27.29 10.05 -1.48
N LEU A 503 27.85 9.91 -0.27
CA LEU A 503 28.63 10.98 0.35
C LEU A 503 29.96 11.18 -0.38
N SER A 504 30.53 10.13 -0.96
CA SER A 504 31.76 10.17 -1.75
C SER A 504 31.52 10.13 -3.26
N ASN A 505 30.32 9.70 -3.69
CA ASN A 505 29.92 9.64 -5.10
C ASN A 505 28.48 10.18 -5.32
N PRO A 506 28.26 11.50 -5.12
CA PRO A 506 26.91 12.08 -5.22
C PRO A 506 26.35 12.06 -6.65
N GLY A 507 27.21 12.01 -7.66
CA GLY A 507 26.83 11.96 -9.07
C GLY A 507 26.54 10.56 -9.60
N GLY A 508 26.73 9.51 -8.79
CA GLY A 508 26.56 8.12 -9.24
C GLY A 508 27.54 7.74 -10.36
N GLU A 509 28.75 8.29 -10.34
CA GLU A 509 29.80 7.96 -11.30
C GLU A 509 30.22 6.50 -11.16
N ALA A 510 30.74 5.90 -12.24
CA ALA A 510 31.23 4.52 -12.26
C ALA A 510 32.58 4.39 -11.52
N VAL A 511 32.55 4.54 -10.20
CA VAL A 511 33.70 4.38 -9.30
C VAL A 511 33.48 3.22 -8.34
N SER A 512 34.56 2.51 -8.00
CA SER A 512 34.56 1.40 -7.06
C SER A 512 35.49 1.72 -5.89
N GLY A 513 35.10 1.31 -4.69
CA GLY A 513 35.99 1.31 -3.54
C GLY A 513 36.84 0.05 -3.46
N PRO A 514 37.54 -0.16 -2.32
CA PRO A 514 38.26 -1.39 -2.02
C PRO A 514 37.38 -2.63 -2.21
N ASP A 515 37.90 -3.62 -2.93
CA ASP A 515 37.22 -4.90 -3.16
C ASP A 515 37.16 -5.76 -1.88
N SER A 516 36.55 -6.95 -1.95
CA SER A 516 36.32 -7.79 -0.76
C SER A 516 37.60 -8.17 -0.01
N ASP A 517 38.70 -8.41 -0.73
CA ASP A 517 39.97 -8.79 -0.12
C ASP A 517 40.64 -7.55 0.47
N GLU A 518 40.59 -6.43 -0.24
CA GLU A 518 41.17 -5.15 0.17
C GLU A 518 40.42 -4.51 1.35
N GLN A 519 39.13 -4.78 1.53
CA GLN A 519 38.36 -4.35 2.72
C GLN A 519 38.92 -4.93 4.03
N THR A 520 39.67 -6.04 3.98
CA THR A 520 40.34 -6.61 5.17
C THR A 520 41.52 -5.76 5.66
N LEU A 521 42.05 -4.89 4.81
CA LEU A 521 43.17 -4.00 5.11
C LEU A 521 42.72 -2.71 5.81
N ILE A 522 41.43 -2.39 5.74
CA ILE A 522 40.85 -1.23 6.42
C ILE A 522 40.67 -1.57 7.91
N PRO A 523 41.25 -0.79 8.84
CA PRO A 523 41.06 -1.01 10.28
C PRO A 523 39.58 -0.99 10.68
N ASP A 524 39.20 -1.84 11.63
CA ASP A 524 37.81 -1.94 12.09
C ASP A 524 37.28 -0.62 12.66
N VAL A 525 38.13 0.17 13.31
CA VAL A 525 37.77 1.51 13.81
C VAL A 525 37.37 2.48 12.69
N ILE A 526 37.97 2.35 11.50
CA ILE A 526 37.57 3.13 10.31
C ILE A 526 36.25 2.63 9.75
N LYS A 527 36.02 1.31 9.72
CA LYS A 527 34.73 0.73 9.31
C LYS A 527 33.60 1.14 10.23
N GLN A 528 33.84 1.16 11.55
CA GLN A 528 32.90 1.63 12.57
C GLN A 528 32.56 3.13 12.40
N ALA A 529 33.57 3.98 12.15
CA ALA A 529 33.34 5.40 11.88
C ALA A 529 32.55 5.62 10.59
N ARG A 530 32.93 4.93 9.50
CA ARG A 530 32.23 4.92 8.21
C ARG A 530 30.76 4.48 8.37
N PHE A 531 30.51 3.43 9.14
CA PHE A 531 29.18 2.92 9.40
C PHE A 531 28.30 3.97 10.08
N ASN A 532 28.79 4.60 11.16
CA ASN A 532 28.06 5.67 11.85
C ASN A 532 27.80 6.88 10.95
N LEU A 533 28.78 7.29 10.15
CA LEU A 533 28.63 8.39 9.19
C LEU A 533 27.44 8.15 8.25
N TYR A 534 27.42 6.99 7.57
CA TYR A 534 26.38 6.67 6.61
C TYR A 534 25.04 6.39 7.29
N LEU A 535 25.03 5.77 8.46
CA LEU A 535 23.78 5.51 9.19
C LEU A 535 23.07 6.82 9.57
N VAL A 536 23.80 7.81 10.09
CA VAL A 536 23.23 9.12 10.44
C VAL A 536 22.82 9.89 9.19
N ALA A 537 23.57 9.81 8.10
CA ALA A 537 23.17 10.41 6.83
C ALA A 537 21.89 9.80 6.26
N ARG A 538 21.75 8.46 6.33
CA ARG A 538 20.63 7.71 5.75
C ARG A 538 19.39 7.63 6.62
N ASP A 539 19.48 8.02 7.89
CA ASP A 539 18.31 8.40 8.70
C ASP A 539 17.50 9.52 8.02
N ALA A 540 18.18 10.42 7.30
CA ALA A 540 17.61 11.49 6.49
C ALA A 540 16.69 12.48 7.24
N SER A 541 16.61 12.40 8.58
CA SER A 541 15.80 13.32 9.39
C SER A 541 16.49 14.65 9.69
N GLY A 542 17.77 14.80 9.32
CA GLY A 542 18.58 15.93 9.76
C GLY A 542 18.77 15.97 11.29
N GLY A 543 18.65 14.83 11.96
CA GLY A 543 18.73 14.71 13.41
C GLY A 543 17.43 15.05 14.14
N VAL A 544 16.30 15.23 13.44
CA VAL A 544 14.99 15.44 14.07
C VAL A 544 14.55 14.19 14.82
N HIS A 545 14.75 12.98 14.29
CA HIS A 545 14.34 11.75 15.00
C HIS A 545 15.00 11.65 16.38
N ASN A 546 16.32 11.86 16.46
CA ASN A 546 17.05 11.86 17.72
C ASN A 546 18.38 12.61 17.64
N GLY A 547 18.32 13.94 17.74
CA GLY A 547 19.50 14.78 17.52
C GLY A 547 20.61 14.57 18.54
N ALA A 548 20.29 14.14 19.77
CA ALA A 548 21.30 13.83 20.76
C ALA A 548 22.07 12.56 20.39
N TYR A 549 21.37 11.52 19.95
CA TYR A 549 21.98 10.26 19.55
C TYR A 549 22.76 10.38 18.24
N ALA A 550 22.21 11.05 17.22
CA ALA A 550 22.91 11.32 15.96
C ALA A 550 24.24 12.06 16.20
N ARG A 551 24.25 13.07 17.11
CA ARG A 551 25.49 13.75 17.52
C ARG A 551 26.48 12.83 18.21
N ARG A 552 26.00 11.91 19.06
CA ARG A 552 26.84 10.92 19.73
C ARG A 552 27.51 10.00 18.71
N LEU A 553 26.77 9.45 17.77
CA LEU A 553 27.32 8.54 16.75
C LEU A 553 28.38 9.24 15.87
N LEU A 554 28.13 10.49 15.45
CA LEU A 554 29.11 11.27 14.69
C LEU A 554 30.32 11.67 15.53
N GLN A 555 30.13 11.94 16.82
CA GLN A 555 31.24 12.19 17.74
C GLN A 555 32.13 10.95 17.89
N VAL A 556 31.53 9.77 18.13
CA VAL A 556 32.25 8.50 18.19
C VAL A 556 33.02 8.25 16.90
N ALA A 557 32.39 8.47 15.74
CA ALA A 557 33.06 8.34 14.45
C ALA A 557 34.28 9.26 14.32
N ALA A 558 34.15 10.53 14.69
CA ALA A 558 35.26 11.48 14.67
C ALA A 558 36.40 11.06 15.61
N GLU A 559 36.07 10.62 16.84
CA GLU A 559 37.05 10.18 17.83
C GLU A 559 37.83 8.95 17.37
N LEU A 560 37.16 7.98 16.73
CA LEU A 560 37.80 6.78 16.17
C LEU A 560 38.81 7.14 15.06
N VAL A 561 38.40 7.98 14.11
CA VAL A 561 39.28 8.37 12.98
C VAL A 561 40.45 9.23 13.48
N GLN A 562 40.19 10.14 14.42
CA GLN A 562 41.22 10.97 15.02
C GLN A 562 42.24 10.14 15.80
N GLY A 563 41.82 9.05 16.44
CA GLY A 563 42.69 8.06 17.07
C GLY A 563 43.69 7.46 16.08
N GLU A 564 43.22 7.04 14.91
CA GLU A 564 44.06 6.48 13.83
C GLU A 564 45.01 7.52 13.20
N LEU A 565 44.54 8.76 13.03
CA LEU A 565 45.36 9.88 12.54
C LEU A 565 46.51 10.22 13.50
N ASN A 566 46.25 10.11 14.82
CA ASN A 566 47.22 10.43 15.87
C ASN A 566 48.07 9.23 16.30
N ALA A 567 47.83 8.04 15.75
CA ALA A 567 48.63 6.86 16.06
C ALA A 567 50.11 7.12 15.70
N PRO A 568 51.07 6.64 16.52
CA PRO A 568 52.50 6.91 16.31
C PRO A 568 53.06 6.33 15.01
#